data_AF-A0A0Q1BX70-F1
#
_entry.id   AF-A0A0Q1BX70-F1
#
_cell.length_a   1.000
_cell.length_b   1.000
_cell.length_c   1.000
_cell.angle_alpha   90.00
_cell.angle_beta   90.00
_cell.angle_gamma   90.00
#
_symmetry.space_group_name_H-M   'P 1'
#
loop_
_entity.id
_entity.type
_entity.pdbx_description
1 polymer ?
#
loop_
_entity_poly.entity_id
_entity_poly.type
_entity_poly.pdbx_seq_one_letter_code
_entity_poly.pdbx_strand_id
1 'polypeptide(L)'
;MKIQKNELYLGISRNRIIQKYASSGGLVTQILYYLLNNKVIDAALVSRVVSKNYNLKTNCQYISNRKNLLLFSGSSYVNMPIMKSFYKRLSMYNKIAIVALPCQIEGIKKFLNRNPELKKKVYVLISLFCHGNSSIDLYRFIFRKFKIPENNIYSIKIKRKYIKGNLIVLYNNGENKLFPFEILNAYRICGCFAMNKCLYCTDHFGFQADISVGDIYDKEFRNSINKYSSFICRTEKSVKIIKELYDKSKINLV
;
A
#
# COMPACT_ATOMS: atom_id res chain seq x y z
N MET A 1 25.97 5.62 1.98
CA MET A 1 25.38 4.73 0.94
C MET A 1 24.96 5.58 -0.26
N LYS A 2 25.36 5.24 -1.49
CA LYS A 2 24.97 5.96 -2.71
C LYS A 2 23.70 5.32 -3.28
N ILE A 3 22.56 6.02 -3.18
CA ILE A 3 21.29 5.57 -3.73
C ILE A 3 21.21 6.03 -5.19
N GLN A 4 20.94 5.09 -6.08
CA GLN A 4 20.88 5.29 -7.53
C GLN A 4 19.48 4.95 -8.07
N LYS A 5 19.21 5.43 -9.28
CA LYS A 5 17.96 5.12 -9.97
C LYS A 5 17.99 3.70 -10.52
N ASN A 6 16.83 3.06 -10.53
CA ASN A 6 16.57 1.74 -11.09
C ASN A 6 17.38 0.59 -10.44
N GLU A 7 18.01 0.83 -9.30
CA GLU A 7 18.58 -0.21 -8.45
C GLU A 7 17.56 -0.69 -7.40
N LEU A 8 17.70 -1.96 -7.00
CA LEU A 8 16.90 -2.59 -5.96
C LEU A 8 17.59 -2.40 -4.60
N TYR A 9 16.84 -1.91 -3.63
CA TYR A 9 17.30 -1.73 -2.26
C TYR A 9 16.34 -2.37 -1.26
N LEU A 10 16.85 -2.68 -0.07
CA LEU A 10 16.05 -3.14 1.06
C LEU A 10 15.99 -2.06 2.11
N GLY A 11 14.79 -1.83 2.66
CA GLY A 11 14.57 -0.76 3.62
C GLY A 11 13.56 -1.12 4.69
N ILE A 12 13.79 -0.58 5.89
CA ILE A 12 12.86 -0.66 7.02
C ILE A 12 12.75 0.70 7.72
N SER A 13 11.53 1.09 8.10
CA SER A 13 11.28 2.25 8.95
C SER A 13 11.96 2.09 10.30
N ARG A 14 12.57 3.14 10.85
CA ARG A 14 13.04 3.16 12.25
C ARG A 14 11.95 3.49 13.27
N ASN A 15 10.76 3.86 12.79
CA ASN A 15 9.62 4.15 13.66
C ASN A 15 8.90 2.85 14.07
N ARG A 16 9.02 2.47 15.33
CA ARG A 16 8.41 1.25 15.90
C ARG A 16 6.89 1.20 15.78
N ILE A 17 6.22 2.35 15.85
CA ILE A 17 4.77 2.42 15.64
C ILE A 17 4.46 2.04 14.18
N ILE A 18 5.19 2.60 13.21
CA ILE A 18 4.99 2.24 11.79
C ILE A 18 5.27 0.75 11.55
N GLN A 19 6.35 0.19 12.11
CA GLN A 19 6.65 -1.25 12.00
C GLN A 19 5.52 -2.13 12.57
N LYS A 20 4.87 -1.70 13.66
CA LYS A 20 3.75 -2.45 14.26
C LYS A 20 2.58 -2.57 13.29
N TYR A 21 2.27 -1.52 12.54
CA TYR A 21 1.13 -1.48 11.61
C TYR A 21 1.45 -2.00 10.21
N ALA A 22 2.71 -1.97 9.79
CA ALA A 22 3.13 -2.33 8.44
C ALA A 22 2.98 -3.82 8.13
N SER A 23 2.75 -4.13 6.85
CA SER A 23 2.79 -5.50 6.32
C SER A 23 4.22 -6.05 6.19
N SER A 24 5.19 -5.15 6.00
CA SER A 24 6.62 -5.41 5.75
C SER A 24 7.47 -4.33 6.41
N GLY A 25 8.50 -3.77 5.73
CA GLY A 25 9.39 -2.77 6.30
C GLY A 25 8.75 -1.41 6.64
N GLY A 26 7.47 -1.20 6.29
CA GLY A 26 6.76 0.04 6.59
C GLY A 26 7.23 1.25 5.79
N LEU A 27 7.96 1.01 4.70
CA LEU A 27 8.62 2.04 3.91
C LEU A 27 7.62 3.05 3.31
N VAL A 28 6.54 2.57 2.69
CA VAL A 28 5.50 3.45 2.11
C VAL A 28 4.88 4.35 3.19
N THR A 29 4.49 3.77 4.32
CA THR A 29 3.93 4.54 5.44
C THR A 29 4.95 5.53 6.00
N GLN A 30 6.23 5.16 6.10
CA GLN A 30 7.30 6.04 6.56
C GLN A 30 7.55 7.22 5.62
N ILE A 31 7.56 6.99 4.30
CA ILE A 31 7.67 8.05 3.29
C ILE A 31 6.52 9.03 3.44
N LEU A 32 5.28 8.53 3.41
CA LEU A 32 4.10 9.39 3.52
C LEU A 32 4.03 10.13 4.85
N TYR A 33 4.37 9.46 5.95
CA TYR A 33 4.41 10.07 7.28
C TYR A 33 5.41 11.22 7.32
N TYR A 34 6.60 11.02 6.76
CA TYR A 34 7.64 12.04 6.68
C TYR A 34 7.20 13.23 5.82
N LEU A 35 6.67 12.98 4.62
CA LEU A 35 6.24 14.03 3.70
C LEU A 35 5.09 14.87 4.28
N LEU A 36 4.11 14.23 4.93
CA LEU A 36 3.01 14.93 5.61
C LEU A 36 3.54 15.73 6.82
N ASN A 37 4.41 15.14 7.65
CA ASN A 37 4.92 15.80 8.86
C ASN A 37 5.75 17.04 8.56
N ASN A 38 6.50 17.03 7.45
CA ASN A 38 7.30 18.17 7.00
C ASN A 38 6.53 19.11 6.04
N LYS A 39 5.20 18.92 5.89
CA LYS A 39 4.34 19.73 5.00
C LYS A 39 4.84 19.79 3.55
N VAL A 40 5.53 18.74 3.09
CA VAL A 40 5.99 18.60 1.70
C VAL A 40 4.80 18.27 0.79
N ILE A 41 3.83 17.52 1.32
CA ILE A 41 2.55 17.21 0.68
C ILE A 41 1.41 17.60 1.63
N ASP A 42 0.27 17.97 1.05
CA ASP A 42 -0.97 18.31 1.78
C ASP A 42 -1.79 17.07 2.11
N ALA A 43 -1.72 16.07 1.22
CA ALA A 43 -2.48 14.83 1.37
C ALA A 43 -1.82 13.64 0.68
N ALA A 44 -2.12 12.45 1.17
CA ALA A 44 -1.80 11.19 0.52
C ALA A 44 -3.10 10.45 0.13
N LEU A 45 -3.23 10.05 -1.14
CA LEU A 45 -4.29 9.15 -1.58
C LEU A 45 -3.88 7.70 -1.27
N VAL A 46 -4.60 7.09 -0.32
CA VAL A 46 -4.35 5.74 0.20
C VAL A 46 -5.63 4.93 0.23
N SER A 47 -5.51 3.61 0.40
CA SER A 47 -6.66 2.70 0.36
C SER A 47 -6.66 1.68 1.50
N ARG A 48 -7.85 1.22 1.87
CA ARG A 48 -8.09 0.16 2.86
C ARG A 48 -9.43 -0.50 2.62
N VAL A 49 -9.66 -1.65 3.25
CA VAL A 49 -11.01 -2.25 3.35
C VAL A 49 -11.63 -1.86 4.68
N VAL A 50 -12.93 -1.53 4.66
CA VAL A 50 -13.75 -1.17 5.83
C VAL A 50 -15.10 -1.88 5.76
N SER A 51 -15.89 -1.87 6.84
CA SER A 51 -17.33 -2.16 6.78
C SER A 51 -18.13 -0.85 6.86
N LYS A 52 -19.16 -0.73 6.02
CA LYS A 52 -20.16 0.33 6.08
C LYS A 52 -21.54 -0.29 5.93
N ASN A 53 -22.46 0.00 6.85
CA ASN A 53 -23.80 -0.58 6.89
C ASN A 53 -23.75 -2.11 6.81
N TYR A 54 -22.95 -2.73 7.68
CA TYR A 54 -22.78 -4.20 7.76
C TYR A 54 -22.28 -4.85 6.46
N ASN A 55 -21.60 -4.10 5.60
CA ASN A 55 -21.11 -4.59 4.32
C ASN A 55 -19.65 -4.19 4.12
N LEU A 56 -18.82 -5.15 3.70
CA LEU A 56 -17.45 -4.85 3.28
C LEU A 56 -17.42 -3.94 2.05
N LYS A 57 -16.59 -2.90 2.14
CA LYS A 57 -16.36 -1.90 1.09
C LYS A 57 -14.87 -1.60 0.97
N THR A 58 -14.43 -1.40 -0.27
CA THR A 58 -13.12 -0.82 -0.57
C THR A 58 -13.21 0.69 -0.45
N ASN A 59 -12.30 1.28 0.31
CA ASN A 59 -12.28 2.71 0.58
C ASN A 59 -10.94 3.30 0.18
N CYS A 60 -10.97 4.31 -0.69
CA CYS A 60 -9.81 5.10 -1.08
C CYS A 60 -10.05 6.55 -0.65
N GLN A 61 -9.09 7.14 0.04
CA GLN A 61 -9.28 8.45 0.67
C GLN A 61 -7.98 9.25 0.67
N TYR A 62 -8.13 10.57 0.55
CA TYR A 62 -7.06 11.53 0.81
C TYR A 62 -6.90 11.75 2.30
N ILE A 63 -5.70 11.53 2.82
CA ILE A 63 -5.36 11.72 4.23
C ILE A 63 -4.36 12.85 4.36
N SER A 64 -4.73 13.88 5.12
CA SER A 64 -3.87 15.01 5.51
C SER A 64 -3.30 14.86 6.92
N ASN A 65 -3.90 14.02 7.77
CA ASN A 65 -3.43 13.79 9.14
C ASN A 65 -2.53 12.56 9.25
N ARG A 66 -1.28 12.76 9.70
CA ARG A 66 -0.28 11.69 9.89
C ARG A 66 -0.70 10.58 10.86
N LYS A 67 -1.53 10.86 11.87
CA LYS A 67 -2.03 9.83 12.81
C LYS A 67 -3.01 8.89 12.10
N ASN A 68 -3.88 9.44 11.26
CA ASN A 68 -4.86 8.67 10.49
C ASN A 68 -4.19 7.80 9.41
N LEU A 69 -3.02 8.19 8.91
CA LEU A 69 -2.28 7.43 7.90
C LEU A 69 -1.94 6.01 8.37
N LEU A 70 -1.61 5.81 9.65
CA LEU A 70 -1.28 4.49 10.21
C LEU A 70 -2.43 3.48 10.02
N LEU A 71 -3.66 3.97 9.96
CA LEU A 71 -4.89 3.19 9.80
C LEU A 71 -5.08 2.67 8.37
N PHE A 72 -4.24 3.12 7.43
CA PHE A 72 -4.18 2.63 6.05
C PHE A 72 -2.95 1.76 5.80
N SER A 73 -2.12 1.52 6.83
CA SER A 73 -0.96 0.65 6.71
C SER A 73 -1.38 -0.82 6.76
N GLY A 74 -0.72 -1.64 5.93
CA GLY A 74 -1.05 -3.05 5.73
C GLY A 74 -1.44 -3.33 4.28
N SER A 75 -1.51 -4.61 3.93
CA SER A 75 -1.91 -5.03 2.58
C SER A 75 -3.40 -5.36 2.51
N SER A 76 -4.02 -5.13 1.36
CA SER A 76 -5.39 -5.57 1.04
C SER A 76 -5.40 -6.12 -0.38
N TYR A 77 -5.61 -7.42 -0.56
CA TYR A 77 -5.56 -8.09 -1.87
C TYR A 77 -6.88 -8.04 -2.63
N VAL A 78 -7.51 -6.86 -2.70
CA VAL A 78 -8.77 -6.64 -3.44
C VAL A 78 -8.66 -5.41 -4.34
N ASN A 79 -9.48 -5.40 -5.38
CA ASN A 79 -9.53 -4.29 -6.31
C ASN A 79 -10.02 -2.99 -5.64
N MET A 80 -9.14 -1.98 -5.59
CA MET A 80 -9.43 -0.67 -5.00
C MET A 80 -9.87 0.35 -6.08
N PRO A 81 -10.92 1.16 -5.83
CA PRO A 81 -11.40 2.18 -6.78
C PRO A 81 -10.56 3.48 -6.71
N ILE A 82 -9.23 3.36 -6.82
CA ILE A 82 -8.30 4.49 -6.72
C ILE A 82 -8.61 5.57 -7.76
N MET A 83 -8.83 5.21 -9.03
CA MET A 83 -9.11 6.16 -10.11
C MET A 83 -10.34 7.05 -9.82
N LYS A 84 -11.42 6.45 -9.31
CA LYS A 84 -12.64 7.17 -8.93
C LYS A 84 -12.37 8.21 -7.85
N SER A 85 -11.54 7.85 -6.88
CA SER A 85 -11.23 8.72 -5.75
C SER A 85 -10.24 9.81 -6.13
N PHE A 86 -9.25 9.46 -6.96
CA PHE A 86 -8.30 10.38 -7.57
C PHE A 86 -9.02 11.51 -8.31
N TYR A 87 -9.87 11.18 -9.28
CA TYR A 87 -10.55 12.19 -10.10
C TYR A 87 -11.44 13.14 -9.27
N LYS A 88 -12.18 12.61 -8.29
CA LYS A 88 -13.19 13.39 -7.54
C LYS A 88 -12.63 14.46 -6.61
N ARG A 89 -11.40 14.30 -6.11
CA ARG A 89 -10.88 15.13 -5.01
C ARG A 89 -9.49 15.70 -5.27
N LEU A 90 -8.87 15.39 -6.41
CA LEU A 90 -7.55 15.92 -6.77
C LEU A 90 -7.49 17.45 -6.75
N SER A 91 -8.55 18.12 -7.21
CA SER A 91 -8.62 19.59 -7.26
C SER A 91 -8.54 20.26 -5.89
N MET A 92 -8.92 19.56 -4.81
CA MET A 92 -8.96 20.08 -3.45
C MET A 92 -7.57 20.22 -2.79
N TYR A 93 -6.52 19.70 -3.42
CA TYR A 93 -5.16 19.67 -2.86
C TYR A 93 -4.15 20.29 -3.84
N ASN A 94 -3.01 20.75 -3.32
CA ASN A 94 -1.96 21.39 -4.13
C ASN A 94 -0.76 20.48 -4.36
N LYS A 95 -0.34 19.72 -3.34
CA LYS A 95 0.74 18.72 -3.44
C LYS A 95 0.28 17.41 -2.83
N ILE A 96 0.21 16.35 -3.64
CA ILE A 96 -0.24 15.05 -3.17
C ILE A 96 0.74 13.93 -3.44
N ALA A 97 0.75 12.94 -2.55
CA ALA A 97 1.31 11.62 -2.84
C ALA A 97 0.19 10.64 -3.18
N ILE A 98 0.45 9.69 -4.07
CA ILE A 98 -0.53 8.64 -4.40
C ILE A 98 0.13 7.28 -4.24
N VAL A 99 -0.52 6.39 -3.49
CA VAL A 99 -0.14 4.97 -3.41
C VAL A 99 -1.15 4.16 -4.21
N ALA A 100 -0.68 3.45 -5.23
CA ALA A 100 -1.56 2.65 -6.09
C ALA A 100 -0.82 1.43 -6.66
N LEU A 101 -1.56 0.55 -7.33
CA LEU A 101 -0.99 -0.61 -8.02
C LEU A 101 -0.48 -0.24 -9.42
N PRO A 102 0.37 -1.05 -10.06
CA PRO A 102 1.01 -0.70 -11.33
C PRO A 102 0.03 -0.24 -12.41
N CYS A 103 -1.01 -1.03 -12.68
CA CYS A 103 -2.05 -0.68 -13.66
C CYS A 103 -2.84 0.60 -13.30
N GLN A 104 -2.99 0.92 -12.02
CA GLN A 104 -3.62 2.17 -11.58
C GLN A 104 -2.68 3.36 -11.78
N ILE A 105 -1.39 3.21 -11.48
CA ILE A 105 -0.37 4.23 -11.74
C ILE A 105 -0.27 4.54 -13.24
N GLU A 106 -0.33 3.52 -14.09
CA GLU A 106 -0.34 3.72 -15.54
C GLU A 106 -1.55 4.56 -15.98
N GLY A 107 -2.75 4.24 -15.50
CA GLY A 107 -3.96 5.03 -15.76
C GLY A 107 -3.85 6.48 -15.25
N ILE A 108 -3.32 6.68 -14.05
CA ILE A 108 -3.06 8.01 -13.49
C ILE A 108 -2.06 8.77 -14.36
N LYS A 109 -0.94 8.17 -14.76
CA LYS A 109 0.07 8.82 -15.61
C LYS A 109 -0.49 9.22 -16.96
N LYS A 110 -1.27 8.35 -17.63
CA LYS A 110 -1.94 8.67 -18.90
C LYS A 110 -2.88 9.87 -18.74
N PHE A 111 -3.67 9.91 -17.67
CA PHE A 111 -4.54 11.03 -17.35
C PHE A 111 -3.74 12.33 -17.10
N LEU A 112 -2.70 12.28 -16.26
CA LEU A 112 -1.88 13.43 -15.92
C LEU A 112 -1.10 13.98 -17.12
N ASN A 113 -0.64 13.14 -18.03
CA ASN A 113 0.06 13.60 -19.24
C ASN A 113 -0.86 14.40 -20.17
N ARG A 114 -2.17 14.16 -20.13
CA ARG A 114 -3.19 14.97 -20.83
C ARG A 114 -3.65 16.19 -20.04
N ASN A 115 -3.26 16.31 -18.77
CA ASN A 115 -3.68 17.38 -17.86
C ASN A 115 -2.47 17.97 -17.10
N PRO A 116 -1.60 18.76 -17.77
CA PRO A 116 -0.35 19.25 -17.18
C PRO A 116 -0.52 20.03 -15.87
N GLU A 117 -1.57 20.83 -15.74
CA GLU A 117 -1.84 21.58 -14.50
C GLU A 117 -2.14 20.65 -13.31
N LEU A 118 -2.87 19.55 -13.55
CA LEU A 118 -3.10 18.53 -12.53
C LEU A 118 -1.85 17.70 -12.24
N LYS A 119 -0.98 17.51 -13.25
CA LYS A 119 0.30 16.81 -13.10
C LYS A 119 1.23 17.54 -12.13
N LYS A 120 1.26 18.87 -12.16
CA LYS A 120 2.05 19.70 -11.21
C LYS A 120 1.64 19.45 -9.75
N LYS A 121 0.38 19.06 -9.50
CA LYS A 121 -0.13 18.77 -8.16
C LYS A 121 0.33 17.43 -7.59
N VAL A 122 0.76 16.49 -8.44
CA VAL A 122 1.21 15.17 -8.00
C VAL A 122 2.69 15.20 -7.65
N TYR A 123 2.98 15.22 -6.36
CA TYR A 123 4.35 15.30 -5.84
C TYR A 123 5.10 13.99 -6.03
N VAL A 124 4.49 12.84 -5.67
CA VAL A 124 5.12 11.51 -5.81
C VAL A 124 4.09 10.41 -6.05
N LEU A 125 4.42 9.51 -6.97
CA LEU A 125 3.67 8.29 -7.28
C LEU A 125 4.41 7.07 -6.70
N ILE A 126 3.77 6.36 -5.77
CA ILE A 126 4.31 5.16 -5.14
C ILE A 126 3.51 3.96 -5.62
N SER A 127 4.17 3.02 -6.29
CA SER A 127 3.57 1.75 -6.69
C SER A 127 3.88 0.64 -5.70
N LEU A 128 2.89 -0.20 -5.40
CA LEU A 128 3.13 -1.47 -4.71
C LEU A 128 3.33 -2.59 -5.73
N PHE A 129 4.30 -3.48 -5.51
CA PHE A 129 4.43 -4.70 -6.31
C PHE A 129 3.13 -5.50 -6.27
N CYS A 130 2.71 -6.04 -7.41
CA CYS A 130 1.40 -6.64 -7.55
C CYS A 130 1.45 -7.91 -8.41
N HIS A 131 0.95 -9.02 -7.88
CA HIS A 131 0.74 -10.26 -8.64
C HIS A 131 -0.69 -10.39 -9.18
N GLY A 132 -1.63 -9.61 -8.66
CA GLY A 132 -3.05 -9.71 -9.01
C GLY A 132 -3.97 -9.42 -7.84
N ASN A 133 -5.16 -8.94 -8.17
CA ASN A 133 -6.21 -8.60 -7.21
C ASN A 133 -7.42 -9.52 -7.36
N SER A 134 -8.15 -9.66 -6.27
CA SER A 134 -9.46 -10.31 -6.26
C SER A 134 -10.61 -9.31 -6.15
N SER A 135 -11.83 -9.76 -6.45
CA SER A 135 -13.06 -9.08 -6.05
C SER A 135 -13.14 -9.00 -4.52
N ILE A 136 -13.86 -8.00 -4.01
CA ILE A 136 -14.23 -7.92 -2.57
C ILE A 136 -15.06 -9.14 -2.13
N ASP A 137 -15.68 -9.85 -3.07
CA ASP A 137 -16.43 -11.08 -2.81
C ASP A 137 -15.56 -12.20 -2.25
N LEU A 138 -14.24 -12.19 -2.51
CA LEU A 138 -13.31 -13.10 -1.83
C LEU A 138 -13.40 -12.93 -0.31
N TYR A 139 -13.40 -11.68 0.17
CA TYR A 139 -13.50 -11.43 1.61
C TYR A 139 -14.87 -11.84 2.13
N ARG A 140 -15.96 -11.52 1.43
CA ARG A 140 -17.31 -11.95 1.84
C ARG A 140 -17.44 -13.47 1.92
N PHE A 141 -16.86 -14.18 0.95
CA PHE A 141 -16.81 -15.64 0.95
C PHE A 141 -16.05 -16.18 2.16
N ILE A 142 -14.85 -15.66 2.43
CA ILE A 142 -14.05 -16.05 3.60
C ILE A 142 -14.80 -15.75 4.90
N PHE A 143 -15.42 -14.58 5.02
CA PHE A 143 -16.10 -14.17 6.24
C PHE A 143 -17.32 -15.06 6.51
N ARG A 144 -18.10 -15.41 5.48
CA ARG A 144 -19.17 -16.40 5.61
C ARG A 144 -18.65 -17.79 5.96
N LYS A 145 -17.63 -18.28 5.25
CA LYS A 145 -17.08 -19.64 5.44
C LYS A 145 -16.52 -19.84 6.85
N PHE A 146 -15.84 -18.83 7.39
CA PHE A 146 -15.20 -18.89 8.71
C PHE A 146 -16.01 -18.18 9.81
N LYS A 147 -17.28 -17.85 9.54
CA LYS A 147 -18.20 -17.18 10.48
C LYS A 147 -17.59 -15.94 11.15
N ILE A 148 -16.88 -15.12 10.37
CA ILE A 148 -16.24 -13.88 10.83
C ILE A 148 -17.31 -12.77 10.86
N PRO A 149 -17.58 -12.15 12.02
CA PRO A 149 -18.57 -11.09 12.11
C PRO A 149 -18.18 -9.86 11.27
N GLU A 150 -19.08 -9.41 10.38
CA GLU A 150 -18.90 -8.25 9.49
C GLU A 150 -19.35 -6.90 10.12
N ASN A 151 -20.06 -6.98 11.24
CA ASN A 151 -20.56 -5.83 11.97
C ASN A 151 -19.43 -5.03 12.61
N ASN A 152 -19.53 -3.70 12.54
CA ASN A 152 -18.62 -2.78 13.21
C ASN A 152 -17.13 -2.95 12.86
N ILE A 153 -16.80 -3.48 11.67
CA ILE A 153 -15.40 -3.57 11.23
C ILE A 153 -14.90 -2.18 10.85
N TYR A 154 -13.89 -1.75 11.59
CA TYR A 154 -13.14 -0.53 11.35
C TYR A 154 -12.21 -0.67 10.14
N SER A 155 -11.47 -1.78 10.06
CA SER A 155 -10.53 -2.03 8.96
C SER A 155 -10.15 -3.50 8.86
N ILE A 156 -9.84 -3.95 7.65
CA ILE A 156 -9.22 -5.24 7.41
C ILE A 156 -7.85 -5.02 6.78
N LYS A 157 -6.84 -5.69 7.32
CA LYS A 157 -5.47 -5.60 6.81
C LYS A 157 -4.76 -6.93 6.90
N ILE A 158 -3.81 -7.13 6.01
CA ILE A 158 -2.95 -8.30 6.03
C ILE A 158 -1.56 -7.86 6.46
N LYS A 159 -1.04 -8.56 7.46
CA LYS A 159 0.33 -8.45 7.92
C LYS A 159 1.06 -9.73 7.60
N ARG A 160 2.08 -9.64 6.77
CA ARG A 160 2.85 -10.80 6.33
C ARG A 160 4.11 -10.97 7.15
N LYS A 161 4.49 -12.22 7.36
CA LYS A 161 5.87 -12.64 7.68
C LYS A 161 6.56 -12.93 6.34
N TYR A 162 7.46 -13.92 6.29
CA TYR A 162 8.06 -14.40 5.04
C TYR A 162 7.00 -15.00 4.10
N ILE A 163 6.64 -16.29 4.28
CA ILE A 163 5.57 -16.94 3.50
C ILE A 163 4.21 -16.81 4.20
N LYS A 164 4.19 -16.94 5.54
CA LYS A 164 2.97 -16.88 6.35
C LYS A 164 2.50 -15.45 6.60
N GLY A 165 1.33 -15.31 7.19
CA GLY A 165 0.84 -14.00 7.64
C GLY A 165 -0.44 -14.11 8.45
N ASN A 166 -0.96 -12.96 8.83
CA ASN A 166 -2.25 -12.83 9.49
C ASN A 166 -3.16 -11.93 8.65
N LEU A 167 -4.38 -12.40 8.41
CA LEU A 167 -5.53 -11.55 8.14
C LEU A 167 -5.99 -10.97 9.48
N ILE A 168 -5.98 -9.65 9.59
CA ILE A 168 -6.32 -8.93 10.82
C ILE A 168 -7.62 -8.15 10.57
N VAL A 169 -8.65 -8.48 11.33
CA VAL A 169 -9.93 -7.76 11.35
C VAL A 169 -9.95 -6.87 12.58
N LEU A 170 -10.05 -5.55 12.37
CA LEU A 170 -10.12 -4.55 13.44
C LEU A 170 -11.57 -4.07 13.57
N TYR A 171 -12.08 -4.07 14.79
CA TYR A 171 -13.44 -3.64 15.11
C TYR A 171 -13.47 -2.25 15.76
N ASN A 172 -14.60 -1.54 15.65
CA ASN A 172 -14.79 -0.19 16.19
C ASN A 172 -14.74 -0.15 17.73
N ASN A 173 -15.04 -1.27 18.40
CA ASN A 173 -14.93 -1.42 19.87
C ASN A 173 -13.48 -1.59 20.35
N GLY A 174 -12.48 -1.56 19.45
CA GLY A 174 -11.07 -1.74 19.78
C GLY A 174 -10.59 -3.20 19.72
N GLU A 175 -11.50 -4.16 19.58
CA GLU A 175 -11.13 -5.57 19.43
C GLU A 175 -10.44 -5.82 18.09
N ASN A 176 -9.57 -6.83 18.08
CA ASN A 176 -9.02 -7.37 16.85
C ASN A 176 -9.11 -8.90 16.84
N LYS A 177 -9.38 -9.46 15.66
CA LYS A 177 -9.33 -10.90 15.41
C LYS A 177 -8.27 -11.20 14.37
N LEU A 178 -7.47 -12.22 14.65
CA LEU A 178 -6.40 -12.68 13.78
C LEU A 178 -6.81 -14.03 13.19
N PHE A 179 -6.66 -14.14 11.88
CA PHE A 179 -6.85 -15.38 11.14
C PHE A 179 -5.60 -15.67 10.32
N PRO A 180 -5.25 -16.95 10.08
CA PRO A 180 -4.16 -17.30 9.19
C PRO A 180 -4.39 -16.67 7.81
N PHE A 181 -3.39 -15.97 7.25
CA PHE A 181 -3.50 -15.38 5.91
C PHE A 181 -3.80 -16.43 4.83
N GLU A 182 -3.35 -17.66 5.06
CA GLU A 182 -3.52 -18.83 4.22
C GLU A 182 -4.99 -19.11 3.87
N ILE A 183 -5.93 -18.80 4.77
CA ILE A 183 -7.37 -19.01 4.50
C ILE A 183 -7.84 -18.18 3.31
N LEU A 184 -7.24 -17.00 3.11
CA LEU A 184 -7.52 -16.11 1.99
C LEU A 184 -6.59 -16.42 0.81
N ASN A 185 -5.31 -16.67 1.08
CA ASN A 185 -4.29 -16.82 0.06
C ASN A 185 -4.46 -18.09 -0.78
N ALA A 186 -4.99 -19.19 -0.23
CA ALA A 186 -5.27 -20.42 -0.97
C ALA A 186 -6.19 -20.13 -2.17
N TYR A 187 -7.31 -19.45 -1.94
CA TYR A 187 -8.23 -19.04 -3.01
C TYR A 187 -7.61 -18.06 -3.99
N ARG A 188 -6.80 -17.12 -3.49
CA ARG A 188 -6.16 -16.09 -4.31
C ARG A 188 -5.15 -16.70 -5.29
N ILE A 189 -4.38 -17.70 -4.87
CA ILE A 189 -3.39 -18.39 -5.72
C ILE A 189 -4.08 -19.29 -6.74
N CYS A 190 -5.20 -19.94 -6.40
CA CYS A 190 -6.02 -20.70 -7.33
C CYS A 190 -6.79 -19.83 -8.35
N GLY A 191 -6.64 -18.50 -8.31
CA GLY A 191 -7.34 -17.59 -9.21
C GLY A 191 -8.83 -17.39 -8.86
N CYS A 192 -9.32 -17.93 -7.74
CA CYS A 192 -10.70 -17.72 -7.32
C CYS A 192 -10.93 -16.22 -7.06
N PHE A 193 -12.05 -15.71 -7.58
CA PHE A 193 -12.42 -14.28 -7.51
C PHE A 193 -11.38 -13.33 -8.13
N ALA A 194 -10.42 -13.82 -8.94
CA ALA A 194 -9.45 -12.95 -9.60
C ALA A 194 -10.16 -11.95 -10.51
N MET A 195 -9.64 -10.72 -10.57
CA MET A 195 -10.13 -9.74 -11.53
C MET A 195 -9.63 -10.12 -12.93
N ASN A 196 -10.53 -10.27 -13.91
CA ASN A 196 -10.15 -10.65 -15.29
C ASN A 196 -9.04 -9.77 -15.89
N LYS A 197 -9.06 -8.46 -15.60
CA LYS A 197 -8.00 -7.52 -16.03
C LYS A 197 -6.58 -7.92 -15.58
N CYS A 198 -6.44 -8.71 -14.51
CA CYS A 198 -5.13 -9.15 -14.03
C CYS A 198 -4.52 -10.24 -14.91
N LEU A 199 -5.32 -10.97 -15.69
CA LEU A 199 -4.83 -12.01 -16.62
C LEU A 199 -4.07 -11.41 -17.82
N TYR A 200 -4.30 -10.12 -18.11
CA TYR A 200 -3.67 -9.40 -19.21
C TYR A 200 -2.59 -8.40 -18.74
N CYS A 201 -2.27 -8.40 -17.44
CA CYS A 201 -1.37 -7.42 -16.86
C CYS A 201 0.09 -7.84 -17.06
N THR A 202 0.91 -6.92 -17.59
CA THR A 202 2.34 -7.14 -17.84
C THR A 202 3.26 -6.34 -16.91
N ASP A 203 2.69 -5.50 -16.03
CA ASP A 203 3.46 -4.69 -15.07
C ASP A 203 3.19 -5.14 -13.63
N HIS A 204 4.17 -5.84 -13.06
CA HIS A 204 4.15 -6.28 -11.67
C HIS A 204 4.96 -5.38 -10.72
N PHE A 205 5.82 -4.52 -11.29
CA PHE A 205 6.84 -3.75 -10.55
C PHE A 205 6.60 -2.23 -10.60
N GLY A 206 5.52 -1.77 -11.23
CA GLY A 206 5.15 -0.35 -11.29
C GLY A 206 6.16 0.50 -12.03
N PHE A 207 6.48 0.15 -13.28
CA PHE A 207 7.52 0.84 -14.07
C PHE A 207 7.28 2.34 -14.24
N GLN A 208 6.02 2.76 -14.17
CA GLN A 208 5.60 4.15 -14.35
C GLN A 208 5.56 4.98 -13.05
N ALA A 209 5.93 4.40 -11.90
CA ALA A 209 5.94 5.09 -10.62
C ALA A 209 7.22 5.91 -10.39
N ASP A 210 7.23 6.79 -9.38
CA ASP A 210 8.47 7.40 -8.87
C ASP A 210 9.22 6.43 -7.95
N ILE A 211 8.48 5.68 -7.12
CA ILE A 211 8.99 4.65 -6.22
C ILE A 211 8.14 3.41 -6.40
N SER A 212 8.78 2.26 -6.58
CA SER A 212 8.10 0.97 -6.51
C SER A 212 8.53 0.22 -5.26
N VAL A 213 7.58 -0.36 -4.52
CA VAL A 213 7.84 -1.00 -3.22
C VAL A 213 7.11 -2.34 -3.15
N GLY A 214 7.75 -3.36 -2.59
CA GLY A 214 7.08 -4.62 -2.30
C GLY A 214 7.74 -5.45 -1.22
N ASP A 215 7.38 -6.72 -1.22
CA ASP A 215 7.96 -7.72 -0.33
C ASP A 215 9.19 -8.34 -1.00
N ILE A 216 10.15 -8.76 -0.17
CA ILE A 216 11.27 -9.60 -0.58
C ILE A 216 11.01 -11.06 -0.17
N TYR A 217 11.30 -11.97 -1.10
CA TYR A 217 11.25 -13.42 -0.89
C TYR A 217 12.61 -14.06 -1.08
N ASP A 218 13.62 -13.47 -0.45
CA ASP A 218 14.96 -14.06 -0.42
C ASP A 218 15.10 -15.01 0.77
N LYS A 219 15.77 -16.15 0.56
CA LYS A 219 16.02 -17.17 1.57
C LYS A 219 16.79 -16.61 2.76
N GLU A 220 17.66 -15.62 2.55
CA GLU A 220 18.42 -14.95 3.61
C GLU A 220 17.50 -14.29 4.65
N PHE A 221 16.35 -13.76 4.23
CA PHE A 221 15.40 -13.11 5.14
C PHE A 221 14.36 -14.06 5.73
N ARG A 222 14.43 -15.38 5.45
CA ARG A 222 13.45 -16.36 5.92
C ARG A 222 13.32 -16.37 7.45
N ASN A 223 14.44 -16.24 8.15
CA ASN A 223 14.53 -16.26 9.62
C ASN A 223 14.76 -14.86 10.22
N SER A 224 14.73 -13.80 9.40
CA SER A 224 14.91 -12.44 9.90
C SER A 224 13.77 -12.02 10.81
N ILE A 225 14.10 -11.52 11.99
CA ILE A 225 13.15 -10.92 12.94
C ILE A 225 12.46 -9.70 12.30
N ASN A 226 13.22 -8.93 11.53
CA ASN A 226 12.74 -7.76 10.83
C ASN A 226 12.35 -8.12 9.39
N LYS A 227 11.15 -7.72 8.98
CA LYS A 227 10.75 -7.81 7.59
C LYS A 227 11.09 -6.51 6.87
N TYR A 228 11.91 -6.57 5.84
CA TYR A 228 12.26 -5.43 5.00
C TYR A 228 11.25 -5.26 3.87
N SER A 229 11.14 -4.03 3.37
CA SER A 229 10.51 -3.73 2.09
C SER A 229 11.59 -3.64 1.02
N SER A 230 11.40 -4.35 -0.09
CA SER A 230 12.19 -4.11 -1.30
C SER A 230 11.65 -2.88 -2.01
N PHE A 231 12.53 -2.05 -2.58
CA PHE A 231 12.09 -0.88 -3.33
C PHE A 231 13.06 -0.48 -4.44
N ILE A 232 12.52 0.24 -5.42
CA ILE A 232 13.25 0.78 -6.57
C ILE A 232 12.88 2.26 -6.71
N CYS A 233 13.90 3.14 -6.73
CA CYS A 233 13.72 4.55 -7.05
C CYS A 233 13.81 4.75 -8.56
N ARG A 234 12.77 5.26 -9.21
CA ARG A 234 12.70 5.42 -10.67
C ARG A 234 12.96 6.85 -11.15
N THR A 235 12.93 7.83 -10.26
CA THR A 235 13.11 9.25 -10.59
C THR A 235 14.12 9.91 -9.65
N GLU A 236 14.73 11.02 -10.08
CA GLU A 236 15.66 11.77 -9.21
C GLU A 236 14.97 12.25 -7.93
N LYS A 237 13.69 12.58 -8.03
CA LYS A 237 12.88 12.98 -6.89
C LYS A 237 12.76 11.85 -5.87
N SER A 238 12.54 10.61 -6.31
CA SER A 238 12.48 9.49 -5.37
C SER A 238 13.82 9.19 -4.70
N VAL A 239 14.92 9.26 -5.44
CA VAL A 239 16.27 9.14 -4.85
C VAL A 239 16.48 10.19 -3.75
N LYS A 240 16.13 11.45 -4.02
CA LYS A 240 16.21 12.53 -3.03
C LYS A 240 15.37 12.25 -1.78
N ILE A 241 14.12 11.79 -1.95
CA ILE A 241 13.23 11.44 -0.83
C ILE A 241 13.84 10.33 0.04
N ILE A 242 14.32 9.24 -0.57
CA ILE A 242 14.88 8.12 0.19
C ILE A 242 16.19 8.52 0.86
N LYS A 243 17.06 9.26 0.15
CA LYS A 243 18.32 9.75 0.71
C LYS A 243 18.05 10.64 1.94
N GLU A 244 17.10 11.56 1.86
CA GLU A 244 16.74 12.41 2.99
C GLU A 244 16.20 11.59 4.19
N LEU A 245 15.39 10.56 3.94
CA LEU A 245 14.92 9.64 4.98
C LEU A 245 16.06 8.86 5.63
N TYR A 246 17.05 8.43 4.83
CA TYR A 246 18.22 7.70 5.30
C TYR A 246 19.14 8.61 6.13
N ASP A 247 19.52 9.76 5.58
CA ASP A 247 20.40 10.75 6.22
C ASP A 247 19.79 11.25 7.55
N LYS A 248 18.46 11.44 7.60
CA LYS A 248 17.74 11.81 8.83
C LYS A 248 17.40 10.64 9.76
N SER A 249 17.99 9.47 9.52
CA SER A 249 17.79 8.28 10.36
C SER A 249 16.30 7.94 10.57
N LYS A 250 15.49 8.03 9.51
CA LYS A 250 14.07 7.62 9.52
C LYS A 250 13.87 6.22 8.96
N ILE A 251 14.82 5.73 8.18
CA ILE A 251 14.87 4.37 7.65
C ILE A 251 16.28 3.79 7.86
N ASN A 252 16.37 2.47 7.93
CA ASN A 252 17.61 1.72 7.72
C ASN A 252 17.56 1.07 6.35
N LEU A 253 18.70 1.05 5.66
CA LEU A 253 18.89 0.34 4.41
C LEU A 253 19.84 -0.82 4.64
N VAL A 254 19.62 -1.92 3.92
CA VAL A 254 20.46 -3.13 3.91
C VAL A 254 20.85 -3.41 2.48
#